data_AF-A0A6C0IAI4-F1
#
_entry.id   AF-A0A6C0IAI4-F1
#
_cell.length_a   1.000
_cell.length_b   1.000
_cell.length_c   1.000
_cell.angle_alpha   90.00
_cell.angle_beta   90.00
_cell.angle_gamma   90.00
#
_symmetry.space_group_name_H-M   'P 1'
#
loop_
_entity.id
_entity.type
_entity.pdbx_description
1 polymer ?
#
loop_
_entity_poly.entity_id
_entity_poly.type
_entity_poly.pdbx_seq_one_letter_code
_entity_poly.pdbx_strand_id
1 'polypeptide(L)'
;MANPESTNHSFELRKNVVNSIISFCDLIFYELPEKTRGDIVYFIHFYGFGTIIFYTLFFGKKFAFQAILLVGFVIILQLFLLRGCVLTKVEQHYLKEKGTTVDVFLNLLSVDLTNENRKLISLTAYSIIFLAFFGIYLREIFFKTTME
;
A
#
# COMPACT_ATOMS: atom_id res chain seq x y z
N MET A 1 2.71 -7.09 -29.65
CA MET A 1 3.15 -8.36 -29.00
C MET A 1 4.29 -8.01 -28.07
N ALA A 2 4.18 -8.30 -26.77
CA ALA A 2 5.24 -7.98 -25.79
C ALA A 2 6.40 -8.98 -25.95
N ASN A 3 7.65 -8.49 -25.86
CA ASN A 3 8.85 -9.32 -25.94
C ASN A 3 8.93 -10.25 -24.70
N PRO A 4 9.02 -11.57 -24.84
CA PRO A 4 9.06 -12.52 -23.72
C PRO A 4 10.22 -12.28 -22.73
N GLU A 5 11.33 -11.68 -23.16
CA GLU A 5 12.45 -11.33 -22.28
C GLU A 5 12.11 -10.19 -21.30
N SER A 6 11.31 -9.20 -21.73
CA SER A 6 10.94 -8.07 -20.86
C SER A 6 9.93 -8.51 -19.77
N THR A 7 9.09 -9.49 -20.08
CA THR A 7 8.18 -10.10 -19.10
C THR A 7 8.94 -10.84 -18.00
N ASN A 8 9.99 -11.60 -18.34
CA ASN A 8 10.79 -12.33 -17.35
C ASN A 8 11.56 -11.39 -16.42
N HIS A 9 12.21 -10.34 -16.96
CA HIS A 9 12.93 -9.38 -16.11
C HIS A 9 12.00 -8.65 -15.13
N SER A 10 10.81 -8.23 -15.59
CA SER A 10 9.83 -7.56 -14.72
C SER A 10 9.28 -8.47 -13.62
N PHE A 11 9.20 -9.77 -13.89
CA PHE A 11 8.77 -10.77 -12.92
C PHE A 11 9.84 -11.00 -11.84
N GLU A 12 11.10 -11.19 -12.25
CA GLU A 12 12.23 -11.37 -11.33
C GLU A 12 12.44 -10.15 -10.43
N LEU A 13 12.36 -8.93 -10.99
CA LEU A 13 12.45 -7.70 -10.19
C LEU A 13 11.39 -7.65 -9.09
N ARG A 14 10.14 -7.99 -9.42
CA ARG A 14 9.04 -8.02 -8.43
C ARG A 14 9.29 -9.03 -7.34
N LYS A 15 9.76 -10.22 -7.70
CA LYS A 15 10.08 -11.29 -6.75
C LYS A 15 11.22 -10.86 -5.82
N ASN A 16 12.28 -10.26 -6.37
CA ASN A 16 13.41 -9.77 -5.60
C ASN A 16 13.01 -8.70 -4.59
N VAL A 17 12.16 -7.74 -4.97
CA VAL A 17 11.67 -6.71 -4.03
C VAL A 17 10.89 -7.33 -2.86
N VAL A 18 9.98 -8.28 -3.16
CA VAL A 18 9.20 -8.97 -2.11
C VAL A 18 10.13 -9.77 -1.21
N ASN A 19 11.07 -10.52 -1.79
CA ASN A 19 12.03 -11.33 -1.02
C ASN A 19 12.93 -10.47 -0.15
N SER A 20 13.40 -9.31 -0.63
CA SER A 20 14.20 -8.39 0.19
C SER A 20 13.43 -7.89 1.41
N ILE A 21 12.13 -7.63 1.27
CA ILE A 21 11.28 -7.21 2.39
C ILE A 21 11.01 -8.38 3.34
N ILE A 22 10.79 -9.59 2.82
CA ILE A 22 10.68 -10.81 3.65
C ILE A 22 11.97 -10.99 4.47
N SER A 23 13.15 -10.97 3.83
CA SER A 23 14.44 -11.10 4.51
C SER A 23 14.66 -10.02 5.58
N PHE A 24 14.21 -8.80 5.32
CA PHE A 24 14.26 -7.71 6.30
C PHE A 24 13.34 -7.96 7.49
N CYS A 25 12.11 -8.43 7.26
CA CYS A 25 11.19 -8.83 8.32
C CYS A 25 11.74 -10.01 9.14
N ASP A 26 12.33 -11.02 8.48
CA ASP A 26 12.96 -12.15 9.14
C ASP A 26 14.15 -11.74 9.99
N LEU A 27 14.91 -10.73 9.56
CA LEU A 27 16.03 -10.18 10.33
C LEU A 27 15.55 -9.43 11.58
N ILE A 28 14.54 -8.56 11.44
CA ILE A 28 14.05 -7.72 12.55
C ILE A 28 13.25 -8.54 13.57
N PHE A 29 12.45 -9.47 13.10
CA PHE A 29 11.52 -10.26 13.93
C PHE A 29 11.97 -11.71 14.08
N TYR A 30 13.28 -11.98 14.01
CA TYR A 30 13.83 -13.33 13.97
C TYR A 30 13.42 -14.22 15.16
N GLU A 31 13.15 -13.61 16.33
CA GLU A 31 12.71 -14.33 17.53
C GLU A 31 11.22 -14.70 17.53
N LEU A 32 10.43 -14.08 16.65
CA LEU A 32 8.98 -14.29 16.61
C LEU A 32 8.61 -15.45 15.67
N PRO A 33 7.55 -16.22 15.96
CA PRO A 33 7.00 -17.20 15.03
C PRO A 33 6.54 -16.55 13.70
N GLU A 34 6.66 -17.27 12.58
CA GLU A 34 6.25 -16.80 11.24
C GLU A 34 4.85 -16.20 11.22
N LYS A 35 3.88 -16.86 11.88
CA LYS A 35 2.50 -16.39 11.97
C LYS A 35 2.43 -15.00 12.60
N THR A 36 3.12 -14.81 13.72
CA THR A 36 3.18 -13.52 14.44
C THR A 36 3.83 -12.43 13.59
N ARG A 37 4.86 -12.77 12.79
CA ARG A 37 5.43 -11.82 11.81
C ARG A 37 4.40 -11.39 10.78
N GLY A 38 3.64 -12.35 10.24
CA GLY A 38 2.53 -12.08 9.32
C GLY A 38 1.47 -11.16 9.93
N ASP A 39 1.05 -11.44 11.16
CA ASP A 39 0.06 -10.64 11.90
C ASP A 39 0.56 -9.20 12.14
N ILE A 40 1.85 -9.03 12.44
CA ILE A 40 2.48 -7.70 12.60
C ILE A 40 2.49 -6.94 11.27
N VAL A 41 2.89 -7.58 10.17
CA VAL A 41 2.90 -6.95 8.85
C VAL A 41 1.49 -6.51 8.48
N TYR A 42 0.49 -7.38 8.68
CA TYR A 42 -0.91 -7.06 8.46
C TYR A 42 -1.36 -5.87 9.31
N PHE A 43 -1.01 -5.86 10.60
CA PHE A 43 -1.36 -4.77 11.50
C PHE A 43 -0.77 -3.43 11.04
N ILE A 44 0.52 -3.42 10.67
CA ILE A 44 1.19 -2.22 10.16
C ILE A 44 0.56 -1.75 8.85
N HIS A 45 0.31 -2.68 7.93
CA HIS A 45 -0.22 -2.37 6.61
C HIS A 45 -1.62 -1.77 6.69
N PHE A 46 -2.51 -2.33 7.51
CA PHE A 46 -3.89 -1.87 7.58
C PHE A 46 -4.10 -0.79 8.65
N TYR A 47 -3.84 -1.13 9.92
CA TYR A 47 -4.09 -0.23 11.03
C TYR A 47 -3.03 0.86 11.16
N GLY A 48 -1.76 0.53 10.91
CA GLY A 48 -0.66 1.50 10.97
C GLY A 48 -0.86 2.65 9.97
N PHE A 49 -1.08 2.31 8.70
CA PHE A 49 -1.37 3.34 7.67
C PHE A 49 -2.62 4.13 7.97
N GLY A 50 -3.74 3.46 8.30
CA GLY A 50 -5.00 4.14 8.63
C GLY A 50 -4.85 5.13 9.79
N THR A 51 -4.12 4.73 10.84
CA THR A 51 -3.89 5.58 12.01
C THR A 51 -3.02 6.79 11.68
N ILE A 52 -1.94 6.61 10.91
CA ILE A 52 -1.06 7.71 10.50
C ILE A 52 -1.80 8.73 9.62
N ILE A 53 -2.61 8.23 8.69
CA ILE A 53 -3.48 9.02 7.82
C ILE A 53 -4.46 9.83 8.66
N PHE A 54 -5.19 9.18 9.56
CA PHE A 54 -6.17 9.85 10.43
C PHE A 54 -5.49 10.88 11.34
N TYR A 55 -4.43 10.51 12.04
CA TYR A 55 -3.69 11.43 12.93
C TYR A 55 -3.21 12.67 12.18
N THR A 56 -2.70 12.50 10.96
CA THR A 56 -2.22 13.63 10.16
C THR A 56 -3.35 14.52 9.66
N LEU A 57 -4.54 13.98 9.38
CA LEU A 57 -5.70 14.81 9.03
C LEU A 57 -6.12 15.77 10.15
N PHE A 58 -6.06 15.33 11.40
CA PHE A 58 -6.55 16.13 12.54
C PHE A 58 -5.46 16.95 13.23
N PHE A 59 -4.23 16.44 13.27
CA PHE A 59 -3.14 17.02 14.06
C PHE A 59 -1.86 17.26 13.24
N GLY A 60 -1.88 16.92 11.96
CA GLY A 60 -0.73 17.04 11.08
C GLY A 60 -0.31 18.48 10.86
N LYS A 61 1.00 18.70 10.77
CA LYS A 61 1.58 19.95 10.26
C LYS A 61 1.84 19.81 8.76
N LYS A 62 2.08 20.93 8.06
CA LYS A 62 2.41 20.97 6.62
C LYS A 62 3.43 19.90 6.19
N PHE A 63 4.51 19.72 6.96
CA PHE A 63 5.54 18.71 6.66
C PHE A 63 4.98 17.27 6.72
N ALA A 64 4.10 16.97 7.69
CA ALA A 64 3.47 15.65 7.80
C ALA A 64 2.54 15.38 6.60
N PHE A 65 1.78 16.38 6.14
CA PHE A 65 0.98 16.27 4.92
C PHE A 65 1.85 15.99 3.68
N GLN A 66 2.96 16.72 3.52
CA GLN A 66 3.92 16.49 2.43
C GLN A 66 4.50 15.08 2.48
N ALA A 67 4.87 14.59 3.66
CA ALA A 67 5.37 13.24 3.86
C ALA A 67 4.31 12.19 3.50
N ILE A 68 3.06 12.34 3.93
CA ILE A 68 1.96 11.43 3.56
C ILE A 68 1.71 11.44 2.06
N LEU A 69 1.73 12.61 1.42
CA LEU A 69 1.55 12.69 -0.03
C LEU A 69 2.70 11.97 -0.76
N LEU A 70 3.94 12.16 -0.33
CA LEU A 70 5.09 11.46 -0.91
C LEU A 70 4.94 9.94 -0.75
N VAL A 71 4.59 9.47 0.45
CA VAL A 71 4.38 8.04 0.73
C VAL A 71 3.22 7.50 -0.10
N GLY A 72 2.10 8.21 -0.18
CA GLY A 72 0.94 7.84 -0.99
C GLY A 72 1.27 7.73 -2.47
N PHE A 73 2.07 8.65 -3.01
CA PHE A 73 2.57 8.59 -4.38
C PHE A 73 3.44 7.35 -4.61
N VAL A 74 4.37 7.06 -3.68
CA VAL A 74 5.20 5.84 -3.75
C VAL A 74 4.34 4.58 -3.72
N ILE A 75 3.30 4.51 -2.88
CA ILE A 75 2.38 3.36 -2.82
C ILE A 75 1.61 3.20 -4.14
N ILE A 76 1.11 4.28 -4.75
CA ILE A 76 0.43 4.22 -6.05
C ILE A 76 1.38 3.69 -7.13
N LEU A 77 2.61 4.21 -7.17
CA LEU A 77 3.64 3.77 -8.10
C LEU A 77 4.01 2.28 -7.88
N GLN A 78 4.13 1.86 -6.62
CA GLN A 78 4.36 0.47 -6.24
C GLN A 78 3.21 -0.45 -6.68
N LEU A 79 1.95 -0.07 -6.43
CA LEU A 79 0.76 -0.82 -6.86
C LEU A 79 0.75 -1.02 -8.37
N PHE A 80 1.12 0.02 -9.13
CA PHE A 80 1.20 -0.02 -10.57
C PHE A 80 2.35 -0.91 -11.08
N LEU A 81 3.57 -0.68 -10.62
CA LEU A 81 4.78 -1.39 -11.09
C LEU A 81 4.82 -2.85 -10.67
N LEU A 82 4.41 -3.15 -9.43
CA LEU A 82 4.52 -4.47 -8.82
C LEU A 82 3.24 -5.31 -8.95
N ARG A 83 2.17 -4.76 -9.56
CA ARG A 83 0.85 -5.40 -9.69
C ARG A 83 0.28 -5.82 -8.33
N GLY A 84 0.19 -4.86 -7.42
CA GLY A 84 -0.29 -5.05 -6.05
C GLY A 84 0.66 -4.51 -4.99
N CYS A 85 0.18 -4.42 -3.74
CA CYS A 85 0.97 -3.93 -2.61
C CYS A 85 2.00 -4.98 -2.21
N VAL A 86 3.25 -4.58 -1.91
CA VAL A 86 4.26 -5.54 -1.44
C VAL A 86 3.90 -6.08 -0.07
N LEU A 87 3.34 -5.26 0.83
CA LEU A 87 2.96 -5.71 2.16
C LEU A 87 1.93 -6.85 2.07
N THR A 88 0.94 -6.76 1.18
CA THR A 88 0.02 -7.89 0.92
C THR A 88 0.75 -9.15 0.47
N LYS A 89 1.76 -9.04 -0.40
CA LYS A 89 2.52 -10.23 -0.83
C LYS A 89 3.36 -10.83 0.30
N VAL A 90 3.87 -9.99 1.18
CA VAL A 90 4.62 -10.40 2.38
C VAL A 90 3.67 -11.05 3.40
N GLU A 91 2.48 -10.50 3.62
CA GLU A 91 1.42 -11.12 4.44
C GLU A 91 1.05 -12.50 3.91
N GLN A 92 0.80 -12.62 2.61
CA GLN A 92 0.46 -13.89 1.96
C GLN A 92 1.59 -14.93 2.09
N HIS A 93 2.85 -14.49 2.13
CA HIS A 93 3.99 -15.36 2.38
C HIS A 93 3.95 -15.97 3.79
N TYR A 94 3.78 -15.14 4.82
CA TYR A 94 3.79 -15.60 6.21
C TYR A 94 2.50 -16.32 6.64
N LEU A 95 1.34 -15.78 6.27
CA LEU A 95 0.04 -16.31 6.68
C LEU A 95 -0.41 -17.49 5.82
N LYS A 96 0.24 -17.72 4.67
CA LYS A 96 -0.11 -18.77 3.69
C LYS A 96 -1.55 -18.65 3.17
N GLU A 97 -2.15 -17.47 3.33
CA GLU A 97 -3.48 -17.15 2.84
C GLU A 97 -3.40 -16.53 1.45
N LYS A 98 -4.37 -16.84 0.58
CA LYS A 98 -4.50 -16.23 -0.76
C LYS A 98 -5.43 -15.03 -0.79
N GLY A 99 -6.09 -14.76 0.35
CA GLY A 99 -7.00 -13.65 0.50
C GLY A 99 -6.25 -12.32 0.54
N THR A 100 -6.98 -11.25 0.24
CA THR A 100 -6.53 -9.88 0.51
C THR A 100 -7.61 -9.14 1.28
N THR A 101 -7.26 -8.08 2.00
CA THR A 101 -8.25 -7.24 2.67
C THR A 101 -9.29 -6.65 1.69
N VAL A 102 -8.91 -6.50 0.42
CA VAL A 102 -9.79 -6.03 -0.65
C VAL A 102 -10.87 -7.05 -1.02
N ASP A 103 -10.65 -8.34 -0.72
CA ASP A 103 -11.61 -9.40 -1.04
C ASP A 103 -12.93 -9.21 -0.29
N VAL A 104 -12.90 -8.66 0.93
CA VAL A 104 -14.11 -8.34 1.70
C VAL A 104 -14.97 -7.34 0.92
N PHE A 105 -14.36 -6.31 0.34
CA PHE A 105 -15.06 -5.30 -0.44
C PHE A 105 -15.53 -5.83 -1.80
N LEU A 106 -14.70 -6.64 -2.47
CA LEU A 106 -15.10 -7.30 -3.72
C LEU A 106 -16.32 -8.20 -3.52
N ASN A 107 -16.31 -9.01 -2.45
CA ASN A 107 -17.44 -9.87 -2.09
C ASN A 107 -18.69 -9.04 -1.76
N LEU A 108 -18.54 -7.94 -1.01
CA LEU A 108 -19.65 -7.04 -0.68
C LEU A 108 -20.28 -6.42 -1.94
N LEU A 109 -19.45 -6.10 -2.94
CA LEU A 109 -19.90 -5.56 -4.23
C LEU A 109 -20.32 -6.65 -5.23
N SER A 110 -20.27 -7.93 -4.84
CA SER A 110 -20.52 -9.08 -5.73
C SER A 110 -19.66 -9.06 -7.00
N VAL A 111 -18.39 -8.65 -6.87
CA VAL A 111 -17.40 -8.62 -7.94
C VAL A 111 -16.47 -9.83 -7.83
N ASP A 112 -16.14 -10.46 -8.96
CA ASP A 112 -15.26 -11.63 -8.99
C ASP A 112 -13.88 -11.35 -8.37
N LEU A 113 -13.38 -12.31 -7.58
CA LEU A 113 -12.09 -12.25 -6.90
C LEU A 113 -10.90 -12.53 -7.84
N THR A 114 -10.81 -11.76 -8.92
CA THR A 114 -9.69 -11.83 -9.87
C THR A 114 -8.54 -10.89 -9.45
N ASN A 115 -7.31 -11.22 -9.84
CA ASN A 115 -6.15 -10.36 -9.56
C ASN A 115 -6.28 -8.97 -10.22
N GLU A 116 -6.91 -8.89 -11.39
CA GLU A 116 -7.16 -7.62 -12.07
C GLU A 116 -8.18 -6.77 -11.30
N ASN A 117 -9.26 -7.36 -10.78
CA ASN A 117 -10.25 -6.65 -9.96
C ASN A 117 -9.64 -6.18 -8.63
N ARG A 118 -8.88 -7.05 -7.94
CA ARG A 118 -8.14 -6.68 -6.72
C ARG A 118 -7.20 -5.50 -6.97
N LYS A 119 -6.44 -5.53 -8.06
CA LYS A 119 -5.54 -4.45 -8.46
C LYS A 119 -6.31 -3.16 -8.77
N LEU A 120 -7.36 -3.25 -9.59
CA LEU A 120 -8.15 -2.09 -10.03
C LEU A 120 -8.83 -1.40 -8.86
N ILE A 121 -9.46 -2.16 -7.95
CA ILE A 121 -10.11 -1.59 -6.77
C ILE A 121 -9.07 -0.98 -5.83
N SER A 122 -7.96 -1.68 -5.57
CA SER A 122 -6.87 -1.13 -4.74
C SER A 122 -6.37 0.20 -5.31
N LEU A 123 -6.06 0.23 -6.61
CA LEU A 123 -5.53 1.42 -7.27
C LEU A 123 -6.54 2.57 -7.23
N THR A 124 -7.81 2.29 -7.49
CA THR A 124 -8.89 3.28 -7.44
C THR A 124 -9.04 3.85 -6.03
N ALA A 125 -9.14 2.98 -5.01
CA ALA A 125 -9.30 3.40 -3.62
C ALA A 125 -8.13 4.27 -3.14
N TYR A 126 -6.89 3.83 -3.38
CA TYR A 126 -5.70 4.60 -3.02
C TYR A 126 -5.60 5.93 -3.79
N SER A 127 -5.99 5.95 -5.07
CA SER A 127 -5.98 7.20 -5.86
C SER A 127 -7.01 8.20 -5.34
N ILE A 128 -8.21 7.74 -4.96
CA ILE A 128 -9.24 8.61 -4.36
C ILE A 128 -8.74 9.18 -3.02
N ILE A 129 -8.18 8.34 -2.15
CA ILE A 129 -7.61 8.79 -0.86
C ILE A 129 -6.50 9.82 -1.12
N PHE A 130 -5.57 9.54 -2.03
CA PHE A 130 -4.49 10.44 -2.39
C PHE A 130 -5.00 11.80 -2.89
N LEU A 131 -5.96 11.80 -3.82
CA LEU A 131 -6.55 13.04 -4.35
C LEU A 131 -7.29 13.85 -3.27
N ALA A 132 -7.99 13.17 -2.36
CA ALA A 132 -8.64 13.83 -1.23
C ALA A 132 -7.61 14.53 -0.32
N PHE A 133 -6.53 13.83 0.04
CA PHE A 133 -5.44 14.41 0.82
C PHE A 133 -4.74 15.57 0.10
N PHE A 134 -4.50 15.41 -1.20
CA PHE A 134 -3.90 16.45 -2.02
C PHE A 134 -4.77 17.70 -2.07
N GLY A 135 -6.09 17.54 -2.24
CA GLY A 135 -7.05 18.64 -2.18
C GLY A 135 -7.06 19.36 -0.83
N ILE A 136 -7.04 18.62 0.28
CA ILE A 136 -6.97 19.20 1.64
C ILE A 136 -5.66 19.99 1.81
N TYR A 137 -4.54 19.44 1.37
CA TYR A 137 -3.24 20.10 1.44
C TYR A 137 -3.20 21.38 0.60
N LEU A 138 -3.73 21.37 -0.62
CA LEU A 138 -3.84 22.58 -1.45
C LEU A 138 -4.70 23.64 -0.76
N ARG A 139 -5.86 23.26 -0.22
CA ARG A 139 -6.72 24.17 0.55
C ARG A 139 -5.94 24.83 1.67
N GLU A 140 -5.20 24.05 2.46
CA GLU A 140 -4.44 24.55 3.61
C GLU A 140 -3.35 25.57 3.18
N ILE A 141 -2.68 25.33 2.05
CA ILE A 141 -1.73 26.29 1.46
C ILE A 141 -2.45 27.58 1.03
N PHE A 142 -3.51 27.45 0.23
CA PHE A 142 -4.22 28.61 -0.32
C PHE A 142 -4.77 29.51 0.79
N PHE A 143 -5.44 28.93 1.80
CA PHE A 143 -5.97 29.69 2.93
C PHE A 143 -4.89 30.43 3.71
N LYS A 144 -3.70 29.82 3.89
CA LYS A 144 -2.61 30.44 4.61
C LYS A 144 -1.99 31.60 3.81
N THR A 145 -1.84 31.45 2.49
CA THR A 145 -1.31 32.50 1.61
C THR A 145 -2.24 33.69 1.45
N THR A 146 -3.55 33.53 1.61
CA THR A 146 -4.51 34.65 1.53
C THR A 146 -4.66 35.48 2.81
N MET A 147 -4.10 35.03 3.94
CA MET A 147 -4.21 35.71 5.23
C MET A 147 -2.89 36.31 5.75
N GLU A 148 -1.81 36.18 4.97
CA GLU A 148 -0.52 36.85 5.17
C GLU A 148 -0.38 37.97 4.13
#